data_AF-A0A7V4KH29-F1
#
_entry.id   AF-A0A7V4KH29-F1
#
_cell.length_a   1.000
_cell.length_b   1.000
_cell.length_c   1.000
_cell.angle_alpha   90.00
_cell.angle_beta   90.00
_cell.angle_gamma   90.00
#
_symmetry.space_group_name_H-M   'P 1'
#
loop_
_entity.id
_entity.type
_entity.pdbx_description
1 polymer ?
#
loop_
_entity_poly.entity_id
_entity_poly.type
_entity_poly.pdbx_seq_one_letter_code
_entity_poly.pdbx_strand_id
1 'polypeptide(L)'
;RIRFQKDYGLTEYDSKVLTSDKAMAEFFDNTIKIYKQKYKPAEINSVAKNISNLITTELLGRLNQENKSFNEHKIKPEDLAELVKLYIDGVLSSKLVKEAFSYMYDTGKPPQQIVQEKNLVQITDNEELKKVVQEVINENTKIVQDYLSGKTQAISALIGQAMKKTKGKANPKQLHELFVKTLSSFLSQNSSDN
;
A
#
# COMPACT_ATOMS: atom_id res chain seq x y z
N ARG A 1 -12.03 18.81 -11.64
CA ARG A 1 -12.70 17.52 -11.88
C ARG A 1 -12.37 16.87 -13.23
N ILE A 2 -12.85 17.36 -14.39
CA ILE A 2 -12.64 16.69 -15.70
C ILE A 2 -11.15 16.47 -16.02
N ARG A 3 -10.31 17.46 -15.76
CA ARG A 3 -8.86 17.35 -15.93
C ARG A 3 -8.25 16.19 -15.14
N PHE A 4 -8.67 15.98 -13.89
CA PHE A 4 -8.13 14.93 -13.02
C PHE A 4 -8.46 13.53 -13.54
N GLN A 5 -9.63 13.38 -14.17
CA GLN A 5 -10.02 12.11 -14.81
C GLN A 5 -9.22 11.88 -16.10
N LYS A 6 -9.14 12.89 -16.97
CA LYS A 6 -8.47 12.77 -18.27
C LYS A 6 -6.95 12.63 -18.17
N ASP A 7 -6.32 13.47 -17.36
CA ASP A 7 -4.86 13.60 -17.33
C ASP A 7 -4.20 12.60 -16.37
N TYR A 8 -4.96 12.09 -15.40
CA TYR A 8 -4.44 11.24 -14.32
C TYR A 8 -5.21 9.93 -14.12
N GLY A 9 -6.28 9.68 -14.89
CA GLY A 9 -7.07 8.45 -14.78
C GLY A 9 -7.81 8.29 -13.45
N LEU A 10 -8.04 9.39 -12.72
CA LEU A 10 -8.78 9.33 -11.46
C LEU A 10 -10.26 9.04 -11.68
N THR A 11 -10.88 8.34 -10.74
CA THR A 11 -12.31 8.05 -10.81
C THR A 11 -13.14 9.34 -10.72
N GLU A 12 -14.41 9.25 -11.12
CA GLU A 12 -15.33 10.36 -10.98
C GLU A 12 -15.51 10.78 -9.51
N TYR A 13 -15.52 9.81 -8.61
CA TYR A 13 -15.63 10.01 -7.17
C TYR A 13 -14.38 10.71 -6.61
N ASP A 14 -13.19 10.16 -6.84
CA ASP A 14 -11.93 10.73 -6.34
C ASP A 14 -11.74 12.16 -6.86
N SER A 15 -12.00 12.37 -8.14
CA SER A 15 -11.92 13.69 -8.77
C SER A 15 -12.92 14.68 -8.21
N LYS A 16 -14.06 14.23 -7.69
CA LYS A 16 -15.06 15.09 -7.02
C LYS A 16 -14.58 15.48 -5.62
N VAL A 17 -14.07 14.51 -4.86
CA VAL A 17 -13.56 14.74 -3.50
C VAL A 17 -12.38 15.69 -3.52
N LEU A 18 -11.36 15.43 -4.37
CA LEU A 18 -10.16 16.27 -4.44
C LEU A 18 -10.43 17.72 -4.85
N THR A 19 -11.48 17.95 -5.64
CA THR A 19 -11.86 19.31 -6.08
C THR A 19 -13.04 19.89 -5.29
N SER A 20 -13.38 19.31 -4.15
CA SER A 20 -14.38 19.88 -3.23
C SER A 20 -13.85 21.08 -2.45
N ASP A 21 -12.52 21.13 -2.26
CA ASP A 21 -11.80 22.21 -1.60
C ASP A 21 -10.65 22.68 -2.51
N LYS A 22 -10.45 23.99 -2.60
CA LYS A 22 -9.41 24.57 -3.45
C LYS A 22 -8.00 24.23 -2.97
N ALA A 23 -7.75 24.31 -1.66
CA ALA A 23 -6.45 24.00 -1.09
C ALA A 23 -6.11 22.52 -1.27
N MET A 24 -7.10 21.63 -1.17
CA MET A 24 -6.92 20.20 -1.46
C MET A 24 -6.54 19.94 -2.92
N ALA A 25 -7.23 20.59 -3.85
CA ALA A 25 -6.93 20.46 -5.28
C ALA A 25 -5.50 20.96 -5.60
N GLU A 26 -5.13 22.12 -5.05
CA GLU A 26 -3.79 22.70 -5.20
C GLU A 26 -2.71 21.82 -4.58
N PHE A 27 -2.96 21.26 -3.39
CA PHE A 27 -2.04 20.35 -2.72
C PHE A 27 -1.78 19.08 -3.56
N PHE A 28 -2.84 18.50 -4.13
CA PHE A 28 -2.72 17.36 -5.04
C PHE A 28 -1.89 17.72 -6.29
N ASP A 29 -2.21 18.83 -6.97
CA ASP A 29 -1.50 19.26 -8.18
C ASP A 29 -0.03 19.56 -7.91
N ASN A 30 0.27 20.23 -6.80
CA ASN A 30 1.64 20.52 -6.38
C ASN A 30 2.42 19.25 -6.10
N THR A 31 1.81 18.28 -5.39
CA THR A 31 2.43 16.96 -5.12
C THR A 31 2.77 16.25 -6.43
N ILE A 32 1.85 16.23 -7.39
CA ILE A 32 2.08 15.65 -8.73
C ILE A 32 3.20 16.36 -9.48
N LYS A 33 3.19 17.69 -9.49
CA LYS A 33 4.22 18.51 -10.14
C LYS A 33 5.60 18.21 -9.58
N ILE A 34 5.73 18.18 -8.25
CA ILE A 34 6.99 17.86 -7.56
C ILE A 34 7.43 16.44 -7.91
N TYR A 35 6.53 15.47 -7.88
CA TYR A 35 6.86 14.09 -8.24
C TYR A 35 7.45 14.02 -9.66
N LYS A 36 6.77 14.64 -10.64
CA LYS A 36 7.22 14.69 -12.05
C LYS A 36 8.58 15.37 -12.22
N GLN A 37 8.86 16.40 -11.41
CA GLN A 37 10.13 17.13 -11.48
C GLN A 37 11.29 16.36 -10.85
N LYS A 38 11.05 15.64 -9.74
CA LYS A 38 12.10 14.97 -8.96
C LYS A 38 12.37 13.54 -9.40
N TYR A 39 11.36 12.83 -9.89
CA TYR A 39 11.44 11.38 -10.10
C TYR A 39 11.20 11.00 -11.55
N LYS A 40 11.96 10.00 -12.02
CA LYS A 40 11.77 9.37 -13.34
C LYS A 40 10.34 8.80 -13.47
N PRO A 41 9.81 8.68 -14.70
CA PRO A 41 8.40 8.38 -14.90
C PRO A 41 8.08 6.95 -14.46
N ALA A 42 7.51 6.83 -13.26
CA ALA A 42 6.48 5.84 -13.01
C ALA A 42 5.24 6.24 -13.83
N GLU A 43 4.34 5.28 -14.10
CA GLU A 43 3.06 5.59 -14.74
C GLU A 43 2.33 6.68 -13.93
N ILE A 44 2.14 7.85 -14.54
CA ILE A 44 1.62 9.02 -13.83
C ILE A 44 0.23 8.76 -13.23
N ASN A 45 -0.58 7.92 -13.87
CA ASN A 45 -1.88 7.52 -13.36
C ASN A 45 -1.77 6.73 -12.06
N SER A 46 -0.77 5.84 -11.95
CA SER A 46 -0.50 5.11 -10.71
C SER A 46 -0.05 6.06 -9.59
N VAL A 47 0.86 6.99 -9.91
CA VAL A 47 1.31 8.02 -8.96
C VAL A 47 0.13 8.85 -8.45
N ALA A 48 -0.69 9.36 -9.37
CA ALA A 48 -1.87 10.15 -9.06
C ALA A 48 -2.89 9.41 -8.22
N LYS A 49 -3.16 8.14 -8.54
CA LYS A 49 -4.05 7.30 -7.75
C LYS A 49 -3.55 7.13 -6.31
N ASN A 50 -2.25 6.89 -6.12
CA ASN A 50 -1.68 6.73 -4.78
C ASN A 50 -1.72 8.04 -3.98
N ILE A 51 -1.37 9.18 -4.59
CA ILE A 51 -1.48 10.50 -3.95
C ILE A 51 -2.95 10.80 -3.60
N SER A 52 -3.86 10.58 -4.53
CA SER A 52 -5.31 10.76 -4.32
C SER A 52 -5.77 9.96 -3.11
N ASN A 53 -5.45 8.66 -3.05
CA ASN A 53 -5.87 7.79 -1.95
C ASN A 53 -5.31 8.25 -0.60
N LEU A 54 -4.05 8.67 -0.53
CA LEU A 54 -3.45 9.17 0.72
C LEU A 54 -4.12 10.47 1.20
N ILE A 55 -4.46 11.36 0.27
CA ILE A 55 -5.20 12.59 0.60
C ILE A 55 -6.62 12.25 1.06
N THR A 56 -7.38 11.50 0.25
CA THR A 56 -8.81 11.29 0.48
C THR A 56 -9.11 10.34 1.64
N THR A 57 -8.24 9.39 1.91
CA THR A 57 -8.45 8.37 2.96
C THR A 57 -7.71 8.70 4.23
N GLU A 58 -6.39 8.92 4.16
CA GLU A 58 -5.55 9.06 5.36
C GLU A 58 -5.59 10.50 5.88
N LEU A 59 -5.28 11.49 5.03
CA LEU A 59 -5.22 12.89 5.44
C LEU A 59 -6.59 13.44 5.84
N LEU A 60 -7.58 13.33 4.95
CA LEU A 60 -8.95 13.76 5.25
C LEU A 60 -9.56 12.96 6.40
N GLY A 61 -9.26 11.66 6.50
CA GLY A 61 -9.71 10.84 7.62
C GLY A 61 -9.26 11.41 8.97
N ARG A 62 -7.97 11.77 9.09
CA ARG A 62 -7.40 12.37 10.31
C ARG A 62 -7.98 13.76 10.59
N LEU A 63 -8.02 14.63 9.58
CA LEU A 63 -8.56 15.98 9.73
C LEU A 63 -10.03 15.98 10.17
N ASN A 64 -10.85 15.11 9.60
CA ASN A 64 -12.25 14.96 9.99
C ASN A 64 -12.40 14.46 11.43
N GLN A 65 -11.57 13.49 11.85
CA GLN A 65 -11.55 13.01 13.25
C GLN A 65 -11.18 14.12 14.24
N GLU A 66 -10.32 15.04 13.83
CA GLU A 66 -9.85 16.16 14.64
C GLU A 66 -10.69 17.45 14.46
N ASN A 67 -11.74 17.41 13.62
CA ASN A 67 -12.55 18.57 13.21
C ASN A 67 -11.72 19.75 12.68
N LYS A 68 -10.70 19.45 11.88
CA LYS A 68 -9.77 20.41 11.30
C LYS A 68 -10.07 20.67 9.82
N SER A 69 -9.81 21.89 9.37
CA SER A 69 -9.82 22.26 7.95
C SER A 69 -8.64 21.66 7.20
N PHE A 70 -8.69 21.67 5.86
CA PHE A 70 -7.67 21.04 5.04
C PHE A 70 -6.26 21.58 5.30
N ASN A 71 -6.09 22.88 5.58
CA ASN A 71 -4.77 23.47 5.77
C ASN A 71 -4.15 23.21 7.15
N GLU A 72 -4.86 22.58 8.08
CA GLU A 72 -4.42 22.38 9.46
C GLU A 72 -3.65 21.06 9.63
N HIS A 73 -2.64 20.83 8.78
CA HIS A 73 -1.73 19.69 8.86
C HIS A 73 -0.28 20.09 8.58
N LYS A 74 0.66 19.22 8.94
CA LYS A 74 2.10 19.44 8.75
C LYS A 74 2.67 18.80 7.48
N ILE A 75 1.90 17.97 6.78
CA ILE A 75 2.36 17.25 5.58
C ILE A 75 2.65 18.24 4.46
N LYS A 76 3.84 18.18 3.87
CA LYS A 76 4.20 18.98 2.70
C LYS A 76 3.98 18.19 1.41
N PRO A 77 3.69 18.85 0.27
CA PRO A 77 3.60 18.20 -1.03
C PRO A 77 4.86 17.39 -1.40
N GLU A 78 6.05 17.89 -1.05
CA GLU A 78 7.32 17.21 -1.29
C GLU A 78 7.43 15.90 -0.53
N ASP A 79 7.01 15.89 0.73
CA ASP A 79 7.08 14.73 1.61
C ASP A 79 6.07 13.65 1.16
N LEU A 80 4.86 14.07 0.74
CA LEU A 80 3.88 13.12 0.20
C LEU A 80 4.34 12.51 -1.13
N ALA A 81 4.94 13.31 -2.02
CA ALA A 81 5.51 12.82 -3.27
C ALA A 81 6.63 11.79 -3.02
N GLU A 82 7.48 12.05 -2.02
CA GLU A 82 8.54 11.13 -1.61
C GLU A 82 7.99 9.83 -1.00
N LEU A 83 6.96 9.91 -0.15
CA LEU A 83 6.32 8.72 0.43
C LEU A 83 5.77 7.80 -0.68
N VAL A 84 5.10 8.38 -1.68
CA VAL A 84 4.58 7.63 -2.83
C VAL A 84 5.73 7.04 -3.67
N LYS A 85 6.86 7.74 -3.80
CA LYS A 85 8.05 7.20 -4.47
C LYS A 85 8.59 5.96 -3.75
N LEU A 86 8.75 6.02 -2.42
CA LEU A 86 9.21 4.89 -1.61
C LEU A 86 8.29 3.67 -1.72
N TYR A 87 6.98 3.91 -1.86
CA TYR A 87 6.02 2.84 -2.11
C TYR A 87 6.18 2.22 -3.51
N ILE A 88 6.26 3.04 -4.55
CA ILE A 88 6.39 2.58 -5.95
C ILE A 88 7.70 1.81 -6.15
N ASP A 89 8.77 2.21 -5.49
CA ASP A 89 10.07 1.52 -5.52
C ASP A 89 10.08 0.20 -4.75
N GLY A 90 9.01 -0.13 -4.04
CA GLY A 90 8.95 -1.32 -3.20
C GLY A 90 9.80 -1.23 -1.94
N VAL A 91 10.26 -0.04 -1.55
CA VAL A 91 10.90 0.17 -0.24
C VAL A 91 9.88 -0.02 0.89
N LEU A 92 8.64 0.43 0.66
CA LEU A 92 7.52 0.28 1.58
C LEU A 92 6.47 -0.68 1.05
N SER A 93 5.94 -1.53 1.93
CA SER A 93 4.67 -2.23 1.67
C SER A 93 3.50 -1.27 1.88
N SER A 94 2.30 -1.61 1.37
CA SER A 94 1.11 -0.77 1.54
C SER A 94 0.76 -0.50 3.01
N LYS A 95 1.08 -1.42 3.92
CA LYS A 95 0.89 -1.23 5.36
C LYS A 95 1.89 -0.22 5.92
N LEU A 96 3.17 -0.35 5.54
CA LEU A 96 4.24 0.54 6.00
C LEU A 96 4.06 1.96 5.49
N VAL A 97 3.45 2.16 4.31
CA VAL A 97 3.07 3.50 3.82
C VAL A 97 2.10 4.19 4.78
N LYS A 98 1.05 3.49 5.23
CA LYS A 98 0.07 4.06 6.17
C LYS A 98 0.71 4.37 7.52
N GLU A 99 1.57 3.47 8.00
CA GLU A 99 2.32 3.67 9.24
C GLU A 99 3.26 4.88 9.15
N ALA A 100 4.04 4.99 8.07
CA ALA A 100 4.90 6.13 7.81
C ALA A 100 4.08 7.43 7.71
N PHE A 101 2.96 7.42 6.99
CA PHE A 101 2.07 8.58 6.88
C PHE A 101 1.56 9.05 8.24
N SER A 102 1.18 8.14 9.13
CA SER A 102 0.74 8.50 10.49
C SER A 102 1.84 9.23 11.26
N TYR A 103 3.08 8.73 11.22
CA TYR A 103 4.21 9.42 11.84
C TYR A 103 4.49 10.78 11.19
N MET A 104 4.38 10.89 9.87
CA MET A 104 4.53 12.16 9.16
C MET A 104 3.47 13.17 9.63
N TYR A 105 2.23 12.73 9.80
CA TYR A 105 1.13 13.59 10.22
C TYR A 105 1.38 14.15 11.62
N ASP A 106 1.77 13.28 12.55
CA ASP A 106 1.96 13.64 13.95
C ASP A 106 3.20 14.54 14.14
N THR A 107 4.30 14.19 13.49
CA THR A 107 5.61 14.81 13.72
C THR A 107 5.97 15.92 12.74
N GLY A 108 5.46 15.87 11.51
CA GLY A 108 5.90 16.71 10.39
C GLY A 108 7.28 16.33 9.82
N LYS A 109 7.84 15.17 10.22
CA LYS A 109 9.12 14.67 9.68
C LYS A 109 8.95 14.13 8.26
N PRO A 110 9.99 14.21 7.42
CA PRO A 110 9.98 13.63 6.08
C PRO A 110 9.95 12.08 6.14
N PRO A 111 9.37 11.42 5.12
CA PRO A 111 9.18 9.97 5.12
C PRO A 111 10.50 9.20 5.19
N GLN A 112 11.56 9.62 4.52
CA GLN A 112 12.86 8.94 4.57
C GLN A 112 13.40 8.83 6.01
N GLN A 113 13.30 9.91 6.78
CA GLN A 113 13.73 9.92 8.18
C GLN A 113 12.89 8.95 9.01
N ILE A 114 11.57 8.93 8.82
CA ILE A 114 10.68 8.00 9.51
C ILE A 114 11.01 6.55 9.17
N VAL A 115 11.25 6.25 7.89
CA VAL A 115 11.62 4.91 7.43
C VAL A 115 12.87 4.40 8.12
N GLN A 116 13.89 5.26 8.25
CA GLN A 116 15.14 4.93 8.94
C GLN A 116 14.92 4.76 10.45
N GLU A 117 14.31 5.75 11.11
CA GLU A 117 14.09 5.75 12.57
C GLU A 117 13.22 4.58 13.05
N LYS A 118 12.24 4.17 12.23
CA LYS A 118 11.26 3.14 12.56
C LYS A 118 11.55 1.79 11.90
N ASN A 119 12.65 1.69 11.14
CA ASN A 119 13.04 0.49 10.40
C ASN A 119 11.88 -0.08 9.55
N LEU A 120 11.19 0.81 8.81
CA LEU A 120 10.04 0.48 7.98
C LEU A 120 10.51 0.11 6.57
N VAL A 121 11.22 -1.00 6.45
CA VAL A 121 11.70 -1.49 5.14
C VAL A 121 10.99 -2.79 4.79
N GLN A 122 10.53 -2.90 3.54
CA GLN A 122 9.90 -4.10 3.01
C GLN A 122 10.93 -5.25 2.91
N ILE A 123 10.53 -6.45 3.32
CA ILE A 123 11.29 -7.68 3.07
C ILE A 123 11.15 -8.02 1.59
N THR A 124 12.27 -8.07 0.88
CA THR A 124 12.35 -8.43 -0.55
C THR A 124 13.04 -9.77 -0.80
N ASP A 125 13.65 -10.37 0.23
CA ASP A 125 14.30 -11.67 0.14
C ASP A 125 13.27 -12.79 -0.08
N ASN A 126 13.35 -13.44 -1.24
CA ASN A 126 12.41 -14.48 -1.63
C ASN A 126 12.51 -15.74 -0.75
N GLU A 127 13.69 -16.07 -0.22
CA GLU A 127 13.87 -17.26 0.61
C GLU A 127 13.30 -17.04 2.01
N GLU A 128 13.46 -15.84 2.57
CA GLU A 128 12.80 -15.43 3.81
C GLU A 128 11.27 -15.48 3.66
N LEU A 129 10.72 -14.93 2.57
CA LEU A 129 9.27 -14.96 2.32
C LEU A 129 8.73 -16.38 2.12
N LYS A 130 9.47 -17.26 1.43
CA LYS A 130 9.10 -18.68 1.30
C LYS A 130 9.03 -19.39 2.65
N LYS A 131 9.99 -19.13 3.55
CA LYS A 131 9.96 -19.69 4.91
C LYS A 131 8.71 -19.25 5.66
N VAL A 132 8.39 -17.94 5.62
CA VAL A 132 7.15 -17.42 6.23
C VAL A 132 5.91 -18.10 5.64
N VAL A 133 5.83 -18.25 4.31
CA VAL A 133 4.71 -18.92 3.65
C VAL A 133 4.57 -20.37 4.12
N GLN A 134 5.68 -21.12 4.19
CA GLN A 134 5.66 -22.51 4.65
C GLN A 134 5.21 -22.62 6.11
N GLU A 135 5.71 -21.74 6.99
CA GLU A 135 5.27 -21.69 8.38
C GLU A 135 3.77 -21.41 8.49
N VAL A 136 3.25 -20.43 7.74
CA VAL A 136 1.83 -20.08 7.76
C VAL A 136 0.96 -21.24 7.27
N ILE A 137 1.39 -21.94 6.22
CA ILE A 137 0.67 -23.14 5.72
C ILE A 137 0.61 -24.21 6.82
N ASN A 138 1.74 -24.47 7.49
CA ASN A 138 1.83 -25.49 8.54
C ASN A 138 1.00 -25.13 9.78
N GLU A 139 0.94 -23.85 10.15
CA GLU A 139 0.20 -23.37 11.33
C GLU A 139 -1.30 -23.20 11.08
N ASN A 140 -1.74 -23.10 9.82
CA ASN A 140 -3.12 -22.76 9.45
C ASN A 140 -3.78 -23.83 8.57
N THR A 141 -3.59 -25.10 8.92
CA THR A 141 -4.06 -26.27 8.16
C THR A 141 -5.53 -26.21 7.77
N LYS A 142 -6.42 -25.71 8.65
CA LYS A 142 -7.85 -25.55 8.35
C LYS A 142 -8.10 -24.56 7.20
N ILE A 143 -7.40 -23.42 7.19
CA ILE A 143 -7.53 -22.40 6.15
C ILE A 143 -6.99 -22.94 4.82
N VAL A 144 -5.91 -23.72 4.88
CA VAL A 144 -5.35 -24.42 3.72
C VAL A 144 -6.36 -25.41 3.14
N GLN A 145 -6.99 -26.25 3.97
CA GLN A 145 -8.03 -27.19 3.53
C GLN A 145 -9.23 -26.47 2.89
N ASP A 146 -9.69 -25.37 3.49
CA ASP A 146 -10.76 -24.54 2.91
C ASP A 146 -10.38 -24.06 1.50
N TYR A 147 -9.16 -23.55 1.32
CA TYR A 147 -8.66 -23.15 0.00
C TYR A 147 -8.62 -24.32 -1.00
N LEU A 148 -8.04 -25.45 -0.61
CA LEU A 148 -7.91 -26.64 -1.45
C LEU A 148 -9.28 -27.25 -1.83
N SER A 149 -10.31 -27.07 -0.99
CA SER A 149 -11.70 -27.46 -1.28
C SER A 149 -12.45 -26.51 -2.23
N GLY A 150 -11.76 -25.49 -2.77
CA GLY A 150 -12.33 -24.53 -3.73
C GLY A 150 -12.78 -23.20 -3.13
N LYS A 151 -12.64 -22.98 -1.81
CA LYS A 151 -12.92 -21.67 -1.19
C LYS A 151 -11.73 -20.73 -1.39
N THR A 152 -11.51 -20.30 -2.63
CA THR A 152 -10.33 -19.49 -3.03
C THR A 152 -10.14 -18.21 -2.20
N GLN A 153 -11.21 -17.64 -1.64
CA GLN A 153 -11.16 -16.48 -0.74
C GLN A 153 -10.35 -16.72 0.54
N ALA A 154 -10.16 -17.98 0.95
CA ALA A 154 -9.35 -18.34 2.12
C ALA A 154 -7.87 -17.91 1.99
N ILE A 155 -7.38 -17.69 0.76
CA ILE A 155 -6.02 -17.19 0.54
C ILE A 155 -5.78 -15.82 1.19
N SER A 156 -6.80 -14.95 1.22
CA SER A 156 -6.72 -13.63 1.85
C SER A 156 -6.45 -13.74 3.35
N ALA A 157 -6.97 -14.79 4.00
CA ALA A 157 -6.69 -15.06 5.41
C ALA A 157 -5.24 -15.53 5.62
N LEU A 158 -4.71 -16.41 4.75
CA LEU A 158 -3.30 -16.83 4.79
C LEU A 158 -2.35 -15.66 4.59
N ILE A 159 -2.65 -14.78 3.63
CA ILE A 159 -1.90 -13.53 3.42
C ILE A 159 -1.94 -12.67 4.68
N GLY A 160 -3.11 -12.54 5.32
CA GLY A 160 -3.24 -11.85 6.60
C GLY A 160 -2.33 -12.40 7.71
N GLN A 161 -2.22 -13.74 7.83
CA GLN A 161 -1.33 -14.38 8.79
C GLN A 161 0.15 -14.13 8.48
N ALA A 162 0.56 -14.23 7.21
CA ALA A 162 1.92 -13.92 6.78
C ALA A 162 2.27 -12.44 7.00
N MET A 163 1.32 -11.53 6.73
CA MET A 163 1.48 -10.10 7.03
C MET A 163 1.64 -9.86 8.53
N LYS A 164 0.93 -10.60 9.39
CA LYS A 164 1.12 -10.51 10.84
C LYS A 164 2.51 -10.98 11.27
N LYS A 165 2.97 -12.14 10.80
CA LYS A 165 4.31 -12.69 11.11
C LYS A 165 5.44 -11.75 10.68
N THR A 166 5.32 -11.17 9.48
CA THR A 166 6.31 -10.23 8.93
C THR A 166 6.16 -8.81 9.50
N LYS A 167 5.25 -8.60 10.46
CA LYS A 167 4.87 -7.29 10.99
C LYS A 167 4.41 -6.30 9.92
N GLY A 168 4.02 -6.82 8.76
CA GLY A 168 3.59 -6.09 7.57
C GLY A 168 4.73 -5.62 6.69
N LYS A 169 5.95 -6.11 6.92
CA LYS A 169 7.10 -5.83 6.07
C LYS A 169 7.09 -6.63 4.76
N ALA A 170 6.29 -7.67 4.62
CA ALA A 170 6.17 -8.34 3.32
C ALA A 170 5.27 -7.57 2.35
N ASN A 171 5.44 -7.82 1.06
CA ASN A 171 4.53 -7.33 0.03
C ASN A 171 3.30 -8.26 -0.11
N PRO A 172 2.05 -7.77 0.04
CA PRO A 172 0.87 -8.61 -0.08
C PRO A 172 0.70 -9.32 -1.43
N LYS A 173 1.11 -8.68 -2.54
CA LYS A 173 1.04 -9.28 -3.87
C LYS A 173 2.03 -10.42 -4.02
N GLN A 174 3.27 -10.20 -3.58
CA GLN A 174 4.30 -11.24 -3.58
C GLN A 174 3.92 -12.42 -2.68
N LEU A 175 3.35 -12.17 -1.50
CA LEU A 175 2.81 -13.22 -0.64
C LEU A 175 1.70 -14.00 -1.34
N HIS A 176 0.75 -13.31 -2.00
CA HIS A 176 -0.31 -13.96 -2.76
C HIS A 176 0.26 -14.90 -3.82
N GLU A 177 1.20 -14.43 -4.64
CA GLU A 177 1.86 -15.24 -5.67
C GLU A 177 2.56 -16.47 -5.09
N LEU A 178 3.28 -16.32 -3.97
CA LEU A 178 3.94 -17.42 -3.29
C LEU A 178 2.94 -18.44 -2.71
N PHE A 179 1.85 -17.99 -2.07
CA PHE A 179 0.81 -18.89 -1.57
C PHE A 179 0.14 -19.67 -2.70
N VAL A 180 -0.28 -19.00 -3.78
CA VAL A 180 -0.88 -19.67 -4.94
C VAL A 180 0.07 -20.73 -5.48
N LYS A 181 1.33 -20.35 -5.73
CA LYS A 181 2.34 -21.27 -6.29
C LYS A 181 2.54 -22.51 -5.40
N THR A 182 2.74 -22.32 -4.10
CA THR A 182 2.99 -23.42 -3.16
C THR A 182 1.76 -24.32 -3.00
N LEU A 183 0.56 -23.73 -2.92
CA LEU A 183 -0.69 -24.50 -2.77
C LEU A 183 -1.08 -25.27 -4.04
N SER A 184 -0.82 -24.72 -5.23
CA SER A 184 -1.03 -25.44 -6.48
C SER A 184 -0.12 -26.67 -6.60
N SER A 185 1.13 -26.61 -6.12
CA SER A 185 2.02 -27.77 -6.10
C SER A 185 1.48 -28.92 -5.22
N PHE A 186 0.82 -28.61 -4.11
CA PHE A 186 0.15 -29.64 -3.29
C PHE A 186 -1.01 -30.33 -4.02
N LEU A 187 -1.78 -29.59 -4.84
CA LEU A 187 -2.88 -30.18 -5.62
C LEU A 187 -2.37 -31.13 -6.70
N SER A 188 -1.29 -30.77 -7.40
CA SER A 188 -0.70 -31.61 -8.46
C SER A 188 -0.08 -32.90 -7.91
N GLN A 189 0.53 -32.85 -6.72
CA GLN A 189 1.07 -34.06 -6.07
C GLN A 189 -0.04 -35.01 -5.61
N ASN A 190 -1.09 -34.50 -4.96
CA ASN A 190 -2.20 -35.34 -4.49
C ASN A 190 -3.11 -35.89 -5.60
N SER A 191 -3.03 -35.33 -6.82
CA SER A 191 -3.77 -35.83 -8.00
C SER A 191 -3.00 -36.89 -8.78
N SER A 192 -1.72 -37.12 -8.45
CA SER A 192 -0.88 -38.16 -9.07
C SER A 192 -0.88 -39.47 -8.27
N ASP A 193 -1.43 -39.43 -7.04
CA ASP A 193 -1.50 -40.55 -6.09
C ASP A 193 -2.92 -41.16 -5.94
N ASN A 194 -3.91 -40.67 -6.71
CA ASN A 194 -5.28 -41.20 -6.80
C ASN A 194 -5.57 -41.69 -8.22
#